data_AF-A0AAD9QUS1-F1
#
_entry.id   AF-A0AAD9QUS1-F1
#
_cell.length_a   1.000
_cell.length_b   1.000
_cell.length_c   1.000
_cell.angle_alpha   90.00
_cell.angle_beta   90.00
_cell.angle_gamma   90.00
#
_symmetry.space_group_name_H-M   'P 1'
#
loop_
_entity.id
_entity.type
_entity.pdbx_description
1 polymer ?
#
loop_
_entity_poly.entity_id
_entity_poly.type
_entity_poly.pdbx_seq_one_letter_code
_entity_poly.pdbx_strand_id
1 'polypeptide(L)'
;MKHPGGGTYMNVAFNDVRNMFRTSGRRQVPHVLVLISDGGFQKSEAAVQSSMPLKDEGIVICTLGITSKIDREQLQAIASSKEKALMLHDLNVAGQMERISDEVITAICEVARKSEAIVHLVKENSALQGHVMLSFQARDELFCAMKCLNTVNCFSFNYKTYGNICELSHTNKFTSPMDLKRDLDSDYYEMNFF
;
A
#
# COMPACT_ATOMS: atom_id res chain seq x y z
N MET A 1 -6.22 -13.37 29.50
CA MET A 1 -7.67 -13.48 29.27
C MET A 1 -7.89 -14.58 28.25
N LYS A 2 -8.80 -15.53 28.50
CA LYS A 2 -9.20 -16.53 27.50
C LYS A 2 -10.30 -15.90 26.64
N HIS A 3 -10.14 -15.88 25.32
CA HIS A 3 -11.22 -15.49 24.43
C HIS A 3 -12.41 -16.44 24.67
N PRO A 4 -13.65 -15.92 24.75
CA PRO A 4 -14.83 -16.71 25.12
C PRO A 4 -15.17 -17.84 24.15
N GLY A 5 -14.47 -17.94 23.02
CA GLY A 5 -14.84 -18.82 21.92
C GLY A 5 -16.09 -18.29 21.20
N GLY A 6 -16.08 -18.40 19.88
CA GLY A 6 -17.15 -17.94 19.00
C GLY A 6 -16.72 -18.22 17.56
N GLY A 7 -17.65 -18.64 16.71
CA GLY A 7 -17.35 -18.91 15.30
C GLY A 7 -16.87 -17.67 14.53
N THR A 8 -16.28 -17.87 13.36
CA THR A 8 -15.76 -16.78 12.52
C THR A 8 -16.87 -16.18 11.63
N TYR A 9 -17.61 -15.21 12.15
CA TYR A 9 -18.74 -14.55 11.46
C TYR A 9 -18.30 -13.38 10.57
N MET A 10 -17.62 -13.71 9.46
CA MET A 10 -17.03 -12.71 8.55
C MET A 10 -18.07 -11.82 7.87
N ASN A 11 -19.25 -12.38 7.58
CA ASN A 11 -20.33 -11.66 6.92
C ASN A 11 -20.83 -10.45 7.73
N VAL A 12 -20.89 -10.59 9.06
CA VAL A 12 -21.28 -9.50 9.95
C VAL A 12 -20.19 -8.44 9.95
N ALA A 13 -18.93 -8.85 10.13
CA ALA A 13 -17.78 -7.95 10.15
C ALA A 13 -17.66 -7.14 8.84
N PHE A 14 -17.84 -7.78 7.68
CA PHE A 14 -17.77 -7.09 6.39
C PHE A 14 -18.88 -6.05 6.24
N ASN A 15 -20.11 -6.36 6.67
CA ASN A 15 -21.20 -5.40 6.64
C ASN A 15 -20.93 -4.20 7.56
N ASP A 16 -20.38 -4.43 8.75
CA ASP A 16 -20.02 -3.36 9.70
C ASP A 16 -18.90 -2.47 9.16
N VAL A 17 -17.85 -3.07 8.59
CA VAL A 17 -16.74 -2.33 7.94
C VAL A 17 -17.25 -1.49 6.77
N ARG A 18 -18.10 -2.06 5.91
CA ARG A 18 -18.71 -1.33 4.79
C ARG A 18 -19.52 -0.12 5.28
N ASN A 19 -20.33 -0.31 6.32
CA ASN A 19 -21.11 0.79 6.90
C ASN A 19 -20.23 1.84 7.57
N MET A 20 -19.16 1.43 8.25
CA MET A 20 -18.17 2.34 8.84
C MET A 20 -17.52 3.23 7.77
N PHE A 21 -17.02 2.65 6.67
CA PHE A 21 -16.41 3.42 5.58
C PHE A 21 -17.41 4.36 4.89
N ARG A 22 -18.67 3.95 4.72
CA ARG A 22 -19.72 4.81 4.15
C ARG A 22 -20.08 6.01 5.02
N THR A 23 -20.15 5.80 6.33
CA THR A 23 -20.64 6.81 7.28
C THR A 23 -19.55 7.74 7.78
N SER A 24 -18.36 7.19 8.05
CA SER A 24 -17.28 7.87 8.75
C SER A 24 -15.96 7.87 7.97
N GLY A 25 -15.88 7.12 6.87
CA GLY A 25 -14.71 7.07 6.01
C GLY A 25 -14.49 8.39 5.27
N ARG A 26 -13.24 8.86 5.24
CA ARG A 26 -12.87 10.01 4.42
C ARG A 26 -13.14 9.68 2.95
N ARG A 27 -13.81 10.58 2.24
CA ARG A 27 -14.08 10.44 0.81
C ARG A 27 -12.80 10.62 0.00
N GLN A 28 -12.75 10.02 -1.20
CA GLN A 28 -11.69 10.18 -2.19
C GLN A 28 -10.28 9.73 -1.75
N VAL A 29 -10.17 8.98 -0.65
CA VAL A 29 -8.94 8.28 -0.28
C VAL A 29 -9.16 6.77 -0.35
N PRO A 30 -8.13 5.97 -0.60
CA PRO A 30 -8.25 4.51 -0.58
C PRO A 30 -8.70 4.02 0.80
N HIS A 31 -9.63 3.05 0.81
CA HIS A 31 -10.06 2.35 2.02
C HIS A 31 -9.44 0.97 2.02
N VAL A 32 -8.80 0.59 3.12
CA VAL A 32 -8.10 -0.69 3.26
C VAL A 32 -8.68 -1.46 4.44
N LEU A 33 -9.06 -2.72 4.22
CA LEU A 33 -9.40 -3.68 5.25
C LEU A 33 -8.27 -4.71 5.37
N VAL A 34 -7.67 -4.83 6.55
CA VAL A 34 -6.73 -5.91 6.88
C VAL A 34 -7.48 -6.96 7.68
N LEU A 35 -7.69 -8.14 7.08
CA LEU A 35 -8.34 -9.28 7.70
C LEU A 35 -7.28 -10.26 8.21
N ILE A 36 -7.26 -10.52 9.50
CA ILE A 36 -6.33 -11.47 10.14
C ILE A 36 -7.13 -12.68 10.64
N SER A 37 -6.67 -13.89 10.34
CA SER A 37 -7.27 -15.12 10.86
C SER A 37 -6.21 -16.14 11.26
N ASP A 38 -6.47 -16.94 12.30
CA ASP A 38 -5.63 -18.04 12.76
C ASP A 38 -6.19 -19.44 12.41
N GLY A 39 -7.35 -19.51 11.78
CA GLY A 39 -8.00 -20.75 11.34
C GLY A 39 -8.83 -20.59 10.07
N GLY A 40 -9.13 -21.72 9.41
CA GLY A 40 -10.03 -21.76 8.26
C GLY A 40 -11.46 -21.36 8.65
N PHE A 41 -12.24 -20.88 7.68
CA PHE A 41 -13.61 -20.42 7.92
C PHE A 41 -14.61 -21.53 7.60
N GLN A 42 -15.48 -21.89 8.54
CA GLN A 42 -16.50 -22.95 8.35
C GLN A 42 -17.49 -22.70 7.21
N LYS A 43 -17.58 -21.45 6.71
CA LYS A 43 -18.48 -21.02 5.62
C LYS A 43 -17.72 -20.19 4.59
N SER A 44 -16.70 -20.78 3.97
CA SER A 44 -15.82 -20.11 3.01
C SER A 44 -16.58 -19.38 1.89
N GLU A 45 -17.61 -20.00 1.31
CA GLU A 45 -18.41 -19.38 0.26
C GLU A 45 -19.18 -18.15 0.74
N ALA A 46 -19.84 -18.22 1.91
CA ALA A 46 -20.56 -17.07 2.46
C ALA A 46 -19.60 -15.91 2.80
N ALA A 47 -18.39 -16.21 3.28
CA ALA A 47 -17.36 -15.20 3.51
C ALA A 47 -16.91 -14.54 2.19
N VAL A 48 -16.64 -15.32 1.15
CA VAL A 48 -16.28 -14.79 -0.17
C VAL A 48 -17.39 -13.90 -0.73
N GLN A 49 -18.64 -14.38 -0.72
CA GLN A 49 -19.79 -13.62 -1.23
C GLN A 49 -20.01 -12.31 -0.46
N SER A 50 -19.90 -12.34 0.88
CA SER A 50 -20.04 -11.13 1.69
C SER A 50 -18.88 -10.15 1.58
N SER A 51 -17.72 -10.58 1.03
CA SER A 51 -16.60 -9.69 0.73
C SER A 51 -16.77 -8.90 -0.58
N MET A 52 -17.56 -9.40 -1.53
CA MET A 52 -17.70 -8.77 -2.86
C MET A 52 -18.21 -7.32 -2.79
N PRO A 53 -19.27 -6.99 -2.01
CA PRO A 53 -19.75 -5.62 -1.92
C PRO A 53 -18.74 -4.61 -1.39
N LEU A 54 -17.73 -5.06 -0.63
CA LEU A 54 -16.64 -4.19 -0.16
C LEU A 54 -15.70 -3.88 -1.32
N LYS A 55 -15.32 -4.90 -2.10
CA LYS A 55 -14.47 -4.76 -3.28
C LYS A 55 -15.14 -3.88 -4.34
N ASP A 56 -16.44 -4.09 -4.58
CA ASP A 56 -17.24 -3.30 -5.53
C ASP A 56 -17.30 -1.81 -5.15
N GLU A 57 -17.15 -1.49 -3.87
CA GLU A 57 -17.09 -0.12 -3.35
C GLU A 57 -15.68 0.45 -3.26
N GLY A 58 -14.70 -0.25 -3.82
CA GLY A 58 -13.30 0.20 -3.84
C GLY A 58 -12.57 0.03 -2.51
N ILE A 59 -13.14 -0.72 -1.55
CA ILE A 59 -12.41 -1.12 -0.35
C ILE A 59 -11.47 -2.26 -0.74
N VAL A 60 -10.18 -2.06 -0.53
CA VAL A 60 -9.17 -3.08 -0.79
C VAL A 60 -8.99 -3.97 0.43
N ILE A 61 -9.11 -5.28 0.21
CA ILE A 61 -9.00 -6.28 1.26
C ILE A 61 -7.63 -6.95 1.16
N CYS A 62 -6.82 -6.78 2.22
CA CYS A 62 -5.59 -7.51 2.47
C CYS A 62 -5.88 -8.59 3.52
N THR A 63 -5.44 -9.82 3.29
CA THR A 63 -5.69 -10.93 4.21
C THR A 63 -4.38 -11.48 4.75
N LEU A 64 -4.31 -11.76 6.05
CA LEU A 64 -3.19 -12.39 6.73
C LEU A 64 -3.67 -13.68 7.42
N GLY A 65 -3.24 -14.82 6.89
CA GLY A 65 -3.40 -16.11 7.56
C GLY A 65 -2.27 -16.36 8.54
N ILE A 66 -2.60 -16.64 9.79
CA ILE A 66 -1.67 -17.09 10.83
C ILE A 66 -1.88 -18.59 10.95
N THR A 67 -0.79 -19.37 10.89
CA THR A 67 -0.74 -20.83 10.83
C THR A 67 -0.97 -21.47 9.45
N SER A 68 -0.42 -22.68 9.27
CA SER A 68 -0.59 -23.53 8.10
C SER A 68 -1.96 -24.21 7.98
N LYS A 69 -2.87 -23.99 8.95
CA LYS A 69 -4.22 -24.56 8.93
C LYS A 69 -5.19 -23.77 8.05
N ILE A 70 -4.78 -22.59 7.61
CA ILE A 70 -5.56 -21.77 6.69
C ILE A 70 -5.27 -22.16 5.25
N ASP A 71 -6.34 -22.34 4.49
CA ASP A 71 -6.27 -22.51 3.05
C ASP A 71 -5.98 -21.16 2.38
N ARG A 72 -4.84 -21.10 1.67
CA ARG A 72 -4.41 -19.91 0.93
C ARG A 72 -5.43 -19.53 -0.15
N GLU A 73 -6.09 -20.48 -0.78
CA GLU A 73 -7.07 -20.18 -1.83
C GLU A 73 -8.30 -19.47 -1.25
N GLN A 74 -8.74 -19.85 -0.05
CA GLN A 74 -9.83 -19.17 0.63
C GLN A 74 -9.50 -17.71 0.96
N LEU A 75 -8.28 -17.45 1.44
CA LEU A 75 -7.82 -16.09 1.66
C LEU A 75 -7.72 -15.31 0.36
N GLN A 76 -7.18 -15.91 -0.70
CA GLN A 76 -7.08 -15.27 -2.02
C GLN A 76 -8.45 -14.93 -2.61
N ALA A 77 -9.47 -15.76 -2.37
CA ALA A 77 -10.84 -15.48 -2.80
C ALA A 77 -11.46 -14.27 -2.06
N ILE A 78 -11.07 -14.04 -0.80
CA ILE A 78 -11.51 -12.88 -0.01
C ILE A 78 -10.66 -11.64 -0.30
N ALA A 79 -9.35 -11.78 -0.55
CA ALA A 79 -8.46 -10.68 -0.88
C ALA A 79 -8.86 -10.00 -2.20
N SER A 80 -8.52 -8.72 -2.35
CA SER A 80 -8.76 -7.98 -3.60
C SER A 80 -7.80 -8.38 -4.73
N SER A 81 -6.63 -8.95 -4.40
CA SER A 81 -5.72 -9.56 -5.37
C SER A 81 -4.93 -10.70 -4.71
N LYS A 82 -4.36 -11.61 -5.50
CA LYS A 82 -3.67 -12.80 -4.97
C LYS A 82 -2.41 -12.45 -4.17
N GLU A 83 -1.78 -11.33 -4.49
CA GLU A 83 -0.57 -10.79 -3.86
C GLU A 83 -0.89 -10.20 -2.48
N LYS A 84 -2.14 -9.76 -2.27
CA LYS A 84 -2.63 -9.22 -0.99
C LYS A 84 -3.07 -10.31 0.00
N ALA A 85 -2.84 -11.58 -0.34
CA ALA A 85 -3.03 -12.71 0.56
C ALA A 85 -1.69 -13.18 1.14
N LEU A 86 -1.39 -12.71 2.34
CA LEU A 86 -0.19 -12.97 3.10
C LEU A 86 -0.39 -14.15 4.06
N MET A 87 0.70 -14.88 4.34
CA MET A 87 0.67 -16.09 5.18
C MET A 87 1.86 -16.10 6.13
N LEU A 88 1.57 -16.23 7.42
CA LEU A 88 2.51 -16.41 8.50
C LEU A 88 2.42 -17.84 9.02
N HIS A 89 3.34 -18.69 8.61
CA HIS A 89 3.24 -20.14 8.83
C HIS A 89 3.76 -20.59 10.21
N ASP A 90 4.80 -19.94 10.75
CA ASP A 90 5.44 -20.35 11.99
C ASP A 90 5.90 -19.17 12.84
N LEU A 91 5.24 -18.97 13.99
CA LEU A 91 5.56 -17.89 14.93
C LEU A 91 6.85 -18.15 15.73
N ASN A 92 7.40 -19.37 15.69
CA ASN A 92 8.59 -19.73 16.46
C ASN A 92 9.91 -19.42 15.71
N VAL A 93 9.84 -19.07 14.43
CA VAL A 93 11.01 -18.68 13.66
C VAL A 93 11.34 -17.21 13.94
N ALA A 94 12.53 -16.98 14.48
CA ALA A 94 13.04 -15.64 14.75
C ALA A 94 12.99 -14.76 13.48
N GLY A 95 12.57 -13.50 13.63
CA GLY A 95 12.46 -12.54 12.53
C GLY A 95 11.22 -12.66 11.64
N GLN A 96 10.38 -13.70 11.78
CA GLN A 96 9.16 -13.81 10.96
C GLN A 96 8.16 -12.69 11.22
N MET A 97 8.05 -12.23 12.47
CA MET A 97 7.14 -11.13 12.83
C MET A 97 7.56 -9.79 12.22
N GLU A 98 8.86 -9.53 12.14
CA GLU A 98 9.39 -8.33 11.49
C GLU A 98 9.11 -8.40 9.99
N ARG A 99 9.45 -9.53 9.35
CA ARG A 99 9.19 -9.74 7.92
C ARG A 99 7.71 -9.60 7.55
N ILE A 100 6.80 -10.23 8.30
CA ILE A 100 5.37 -10.17 7.98
C ILE A 100 4.81 -8.77 8.25
N SER A 101 5.34 -8.04 9.23
CA SER A 101 5.01 -6.63 9.45
C SER A 101 5.38 -5.80 8.23
N ASP A 102 6.59 -5.98 7.69
CA ASP A 102 7.03 -5.28 6.48
C ASP A 102 6.18 -5.63 5.25
N GLU A 103 5.82 -6.91 5.09
CA GLU A 103 4.92 -7.36 4.01
C GLU A 103 3.52 -6.73 4.13
N VAL A 104 2.94 -6.69 5.34
CA VAL A 104 1.63 -6.07 5.58
C VAL A 104 1.69 -4.56 5.33
N ILE A 105 2.71 -3.87 5.84
CA ILE A 105 2.92 -2.44 5.62
C ILE A 105 3.03 -2.15 4.13
N THR A 106 3.84 -2.92 3.41
CA THR A 106 4.02 -2.78 1.96
C THR A 106 2.69 -2.97 1.23
N ALA A 107 1.94 -4.02 1.54
CA ALA A 107 0.65 -4.29 0.92
C ALA A 107 -0.37 -3.16 1.15
N ILE A 108 -0.39 -2.55 2.33
CA ILE A 108 -1.25 -1.39 2.63
C ILE A 108 -0.80 -0.15 1.85
N CYS A 109 0.51 0.14 1.83
CA CYS A 109 1.07 1.29 1.13
C CYS A 109 0.87 1.23 -0.38
N GLU A 110 0.90 0.04 -0.97
CA GLU A 110 0.60 -0.17 -2.39
C GLU A 110 -0.84 0.19 -2.75
N VAL A 111 -1.81 -0.03 -1.85
CA VAL A 111 -3.20 0.38 -2.09
C VAL A 111 -3.35 1.90 -2.14
N ALA A 112 -2.55 2.61 -1.36
CA ALA A 112 -2.54 4.07 -1.38
C ALA A 112 -2.08 4.63 -2.73
N ARG A 113 -1.34 3.84 -3.52
CA ARG A 113 -0.75 4.23 -4.79
C ARG A 113 -1.67 3.84 -5.94
N LYS A 114 -2.48 4.80 -6.41
CA LYS A 114 -3.30 4.61 -7.62
C LYS A 114 -2.43 4.58 -8.89
N SER A 115 -2.93 3.97 -9.96
CA SER A 115 -2.20 3.84 -11.23
C SER A 115 -2.07 5.16 -11.99
N GLU A 116 -2.89 6.14 -11.63
CA GLU A 116 -2.93 7.47 -12.20
C GLU A 116 -2.37 8.48 -11.19
N ALA A 117 -1.57 9.43 -11.66
CA ALA A 117 -1.07 10.51 -10.84
C ALA A 117 -0.91 11.81 -11.64
N ILE A 118 -1.10 12.93 -10.95
CA ILE A 118 -0.74 14.26 -11.44
C ILE A 118 0.70 14.48 -11.02
N VAL A 119 1.56 14.62 -12.01
CA VAL A 119 2.95 15.03 -11.84
C VAL A 119 2.96 16.55 -11.86
N HIS A 120 3.56 17.18 -10.86
CA HIS A 120 3.71 18.62 -10.87
C HIS A 120 5.07 19.02 -10.31
N LEU A 121 5.66 20.04 -10.95
CA LEU A 121 6.82 20.73 -10.43
C LEU A 121 6.41 21.44 -9.14
N VAL A 122 7.09 21.10 -8.04
CA VAL A 122 6.87 21.71 -6.74
C VAL A 122 7.77 22.92 -6.55
N LYS A 123 9.06 22.76 -6.86
CA LYS A 123 10.06 23.79 -6.63
C LYS A 123 11.28 23.60 -7.52
N GLU A 124 11.63 24.66 -8.25
CA GLU A 124 12.88 24.72 -9.01
C GLU A 124 14.10 24.88 -8.10
N ASN A 125 15.27 24.52 -8.62
CA ASN A 125 16.56 24.68 -7.93
C ASN A 125 16.54 24.07 -6.51
N SER A 126 15.87 22.93 -6.36
CA SER A 126 15.69 22.23 -5.11
C SER A 126 15.68 20.72 -5.31
N ALA A 127 16.17 20.01 -4.31
CA ALA A 127 16.16 18.56 -4.25
C ALA A 127 15.74 18.10 -2.85
N LEU A 128 14.97 17.02 -2.80
CA LEU A 128 14.70 16.28 -1.59
C LEU A 128 15.91 15.39 -1.27
N GLN A 129 16.57 15.63 -0.15
CA GLN A 129 17.82 14.94 0.21
C GLN A 129 17.59 13.81 1.22
N GLY A 130 18.38 12.74 1.12
CA GLY A 130 18.36 11.62 2.07
C GLY A 130 17.28 10.56 1.82
N HIS A 131 16.42 10.77 0.81
CA HIS A 131 15.25 9.92 0.55
C HIS A 131 15.28 9.20 -0.81
N VAL A 132 16.37 9.37 -1.56
CA VAL A 132 16.55 8.79 -2.89
C VAL A 132 16.64 7.27 -2.79
N MET A 133 15.71 6.56 -3.46
CA MET A 133 15.70 5.10 -3.54
C MET A 133 16.38 4.57 -4.80
N LEU A 134 16.34 5.34 -5.89
CA LEU A 134 16.82 4.92 -7.19
C LEU A 134 17.31 6.14 -7.96
N SER A 135 18.54 6.06 -8.48
CA SER A 135 19.12 7.07 -9.35
C SER A 135 19.48 6.45 -10.69
N PHE A 136 19.09 7.10 -11.78
CA PHE A 136 19.37 6.63 -13.14
C PHE A 136 19.34 7.78 -14.14
N GLN A 137 19.91 7.57 -15.32
CA GLN A 137 19.86 8.55 -16.40
C GLN A 137 18.48 8.53 -17.07
N ALA A 138 17.81 9.68 -17.10
CA ALA A 138 16.48 9.86 -17.66
C ALA A 138 16.51 10.88 -18.79
N ARG A 139 15.80 10.60 -19.88
CA ARG A 139 15.76 11.51 -21.04
C ARG A 139 15.24 12.91 -20.66
N ASP A 140 14.20 12.94 -19.83
CA ASP A 140 13.43 14.11 -19.43
C ASP A 140 12.72 13.81 -18.09
N GLU A 141 12.09 14.83 -17.52
CA GLU A 141 11.30 14.74 -16.30
C GLU A 141 10.09 13.82 -16.43
N LEU A 142 9.53 13.69 -17.64
CA LEU A 142 8.38 12.82 -17.91
C LEU A 142 8.78 11.34 -17.82
N PHE A 143 9.96 10.98 -18.32
CA PHE A 143 10.51 9.63 -18.16
C PHE A 143 10.75 9.29 -16.69
N CYS A 144 11.20 10.28 -15.91
CA CYS A 144 11.35 10.16 -14.46
C CYS A 144 10.00 9.89 -13.77
N ALA A 145 8.97 10.65 -14.13
CA ALA A 145 7.60 10.44 -13.66
C ALA A 145 7.03 9.07 -14.02
N MET A 146 7.20 8.63 -15.27
CA MET A 146 6.73 7.31 -15.73
C MET A 146 7.45 6.17 -15.02
N LYS A 147 8.75 6.30 -14.79
CA LYS A 147 9.49 5.32 -13.99
C LYS A 147 9.01 5.34 -12.55
N CYS A 148 8.75 6.51 -11.98
CA CYS A 148 8.18 6.64 -10.64
C CYS A 148 6.84 5.93 -10.56
N LEU A 149 5.86 6.21 -11.44
CA LEU A 149 4.55 5.53 -11.47
C LEU A 149 4.67 4.00 -11.40
N ASN A 150 5.61 3.44 -12.17
CA ASN A 150 5.86 2.00 -12.26
C ASN A 150 6.83 1.45 -11.20
N THR A 151 7.29 2.27 -10.27
CA THR A 151 8.20 1.89 -9.18
C THR A 151 7.42 1.94 -7.88
N VAL A 152 7.25 0.79 -7.23
CA VAL A 152 6.58 0.67 -5.94
C VAL A 152 7.22 1.63 -4.93
N ASN A 153 6.38 2.27 -4.10
CA ASN A 153 6.78 3.26 -3.10
C ASN A 153 7.47 4.53 -3.61
N CYS A 154 7.50 4.85 -4.91
CA CYS A 154 7.96 6.17 -5.38
C CYS A 154 6.90 7.26 -5.26
N PHE A 155 7.15 8.34 -4.52
CA PHE A 155 6.16 9.41 -4.29
C PHE A 155 6.58 10.78 -4.83
N SER A 156 7.88 10.96 -5.06
CA SER A 156 8.43 12.19 -5.63
C SER A 156 9.75 11.89 -6.33
N PHE A 157 10.30 12.84 -7.07
CA PHE A 157 11.63 12.72 -7.65
C PHE A 157 12.34 14.06 -7.77
N ASN A 158 13.68 14.01 -7.75
CA ASN A 158 14.52 15.11 -8.21
C ASN A 158 14.89 14.83 -9.66
N TYR A 159 14.76 15.84 -10.52
CA TYR A 159 15.31 15.79 -11.87
C TYR A 159 16.48 16.75 -11.98
N LYS A 160 17.69 16.20 -12.15
CA LYS A 160 18.90 16.98 -12.35
C LYS A 160 19.03 17.37 -13.82
N THR A 161 18.84 18.65 -14.11
CA THR A 161 18.88 19.21 -15.46
C THR A 161 20.29 19.09 -16.06
N TYR A 162 21.32 19.26 -15.23
CA TYR A 162 22.70 18.97 -15.63
C TYR A 162 22.99 17.48 -15.48
N GLY A 163 23.12 16.80 -16.63
CA GLY A 163 23.47 15.38 -16.70
C GLY A 163 22.30 14.42 -16.85
N ASN A 164 21.05 14.95 -16.89
CA ASN A 164 19.85 14.17 -17.18
C ASN A 164 19.67 13.02 -16.17
N ILE A 165 19.81 13.31 -14.87
CA ILE A 165 19.73 12.30 -13.81
C ILE A 165 18.38 12.42 -13.11
N CYS A 166 17.69 11.29 -12.98
CA CYS A 166 16.46 11.15 -12.23
C CYS A 166 16.73 10.44 -10.90
N GLU A 167 16.31 11.05 -9.80
CA GLU A 167 16.42 10.49 -8.45
C GLU A 167 15.03 10.29 -7.86
N LEU A 168 14.53 9.05 -7.89
CA LEU A 168 13.24 8.70 -7.29
C LEU A 168 13.33 8.65 -5.78
N SER A 169 12.29 9.10 -5.08
CA SER A 169 12.24 9.16 -3.62
C SER A 169 11.03 8.42 -3.03
N HIS A 170 11.23 7.79 -1.87
CA HIS A 170 10.19 7.00 -1.17
C HIS A 170 9.27 7.85 -0.27
N THR A 171 9.44 9.16 -0.29
CA THR A 171 8.74 10.12 0.56
C THR A 171 8.44 11.36 -0.28
N ASN A 172 7.77 12.36 0.30
CA ASN A 172 7.53 13.66 -0.34
C ASN A 172 7.75 14.82 0.65
N LYS A 173 7.54 16.08 0.25
CA LYS A 173 7.74 17.23 1.14
C LYS A 173 6.72 17.30 2.26
N PHE A 174 5.55 16.68 2.10
CA PHE A 174 4.51 16.70 3.12
C PHE A 174 4.94 15.87 4.34
N THR A 175 5.59 14.74 4.09
CA THR A 175 6.15 13.86 5.12
C THR A 175 7.52 14.33 5.62
N SER A 176 8.32 15.01 4.79
CA SER A 176 9.69 15.43 5.11
C SER A 176 10.00 16.87 4.68
N PRO A 177 9.31 17.89 5.23
CA PRO A 177 9.40 19.26 4.72
C PRO A 177 10.77 19.93 4.91
N MET A 178 11.52 19.53 5.94
CA MET A 178 12.85 20.10 6.22
C MET A 178 13.96 19.56 5.31
N ASP A 179 13.68 18.48 4.58
CA ASP A 179 14.67 17.81 3.74
C ASP A 179 14.66 18.30 2.29
N LEU A 180 13.68 19.13 1.92
CA LEU A 180 13.64 19.83 0.65
C LEU A 180 14.61 21.03 0.71
N LYS A 181 15.82 20.83 0.18
CA LYS A 181 16.90 21.81 0.24
C LYS A 181 17.19 22.39 -1.14
N ARG A 182 17.85 23.55 -1.13
CA ARG A 182 18.30 24.20 -2.36
C ARG A 182 19.37 23.33 -3.03
N ASP A 183 19.21 23.08 -4.32
CA ASP A 183 20.12 22.35 -5.19
C ASP A 183 19.98 22.98 -6.59
N LEU A 184 20.98 23.76 -7.02
CA LEU A 184 20.89 24.57 -8.24
C LEU A 184 20.81 23.72 -9.52
N ASP A 185 21.15 22.44 -9.43
CA ASP A 185 21.21 21.56 -10.59
C ASP A 185 19.95 20.69 -10.70
N SER A 186 18.99 20.86 -9.78
CA SER A 186 17.87 19.94 -9.61
C SER A 186 16.54 20.67 -9.47
N ASP A 187 15.49 20.10 -10.06
CA ASP A 187 14.11 20.51 -9.86
C ASP A 187 13.33 19.38 -9.16
N TYR A 188 12.47 19.74 -8.20
CA TYR A 188 11.74 18.79 -7.38
C TYR A 188 10.27 18.64 -7.81
N TYR A 189 9.84 17.40 -8.03
CA TYR A 189 8.51 17.04 -8.51
C TYR A 189 7.80 16.07 -7.56
N GLU A 190 6.48 16.20 -7.42
CA GLU A 190 5.66 15.30 -6.61
C GLU A 190 4.58 14.58 -7.44
N MET A 191 4.25 13.36 -7.02
CA MET A 191 3.22 12.52 -7.61
C MET A 191 1.96 12.56 -6.75
N ASN A 192 0.90 13.21 -7.23
CA ASN A 192 -0.41 13.19 -6.58
C ASN A 192 -1.27 12.09 -7.19
N PHE A 193 -1.35 10.94 -6.52
CA PHE A 193 -2.12 9.78 -6.97
C PHE A 193 -3.63 9.97 -6.71
N PHE A 194 -4.49 9.68 -7.71
CA PHE A 194 -5.96 9.85 -7.62
C PHE A 194 -6.73 8.79 -8.40
#